data_AF-A0A8I3Q651-F1
#
_entry.id   AF-A0A8I3Q651-F1
#
_cell.length_a   1.000
_cell.length_b   1.000
_cell.length_c   1.000
_cell.angle_alpha   90.00
_cell.angle_beta   90.00
_cell.angle_gamma   90.00
#
_symmetry.space_group_name_H-M   'P 1'
#
loop_
_entity.id
_entity.type
_entity.pdbx_description
1 polymer ?
#
loop_
_entity_poly.entity_id
_entity_poly.type
_entity_poly.pdbx_seq_one_letter_code
_entity_poly.pdbx_strand_id
1 'polypeptide(L)'
;MSEVRLPPLRALDDFVLGSARLAAPDPCDPQRWCHRVINNLLYYQTNYLLCFLFSLALAGYMRPLHTLLSALVVTVALGVLVWAAETQAAVRRCRRSHPAACLAAVLAFGLLVLWAVGGACTFLLSIAGPVLLILVHASLRLRNLKNKIENKIESIGLKRTPMGLLLEALGQEQEAGS
;
A
#
# COMPACT_ATOMS: atom_id res chain seq x y z
N MET A 1 12.36 -16.89 16.94
CA MET A 1 12.29 -15.43 17.03
C MET A 1 12.42 -14.89 15.62
N SER A 2 11.41 -14.17 15.13
CA SER A 2 11.30 -13.74 13.73
C SER A 2 12.38 -12.69 13.43
N GLU A 3 13.37 -13.04 12.62
CA GLU A 3 14.40 -12.13 12.17
C GLU A 3 13.74 -11.05 11.29
N VAL A 4 13.47 -9.88 11.88
CA VAL A 4 12.87 -8.73 11.18
C VAL A 4 13.94 -8.17 10.25
N ARG A 5 14.06 -8.75 9.06
CA ARG A 5 14.88 -8.18 7.97
C ARG A 5 14.24 -6.86 7.54
N LEU A 6 14.95 -5.76 7.78
CA LEU A 6 14.62 -4.45 7.22
C LEU A 6 14.55 -4.57 5.69
N PRO A 7 13.42 -4.23 5.06
CA PRO A 7 13.30 -4.27 3.61
C PRO A 7 14.33 -3.32 3.00
N PRO A 8 15.10 -3.76 1.98
CA PRO A 8 16.12 -2.94 1.36
C PRO A 8 15.48 -1.67 0.77
N LEU A 9 16.11 -0.52 1.01
CA LEU A 9 15.78 0.74 0.36
C LEU A 9 15.79 0.56 -1.14
N ARG A 10 14.75 1.05 -1.82
CA ARG A 10 14.63 0.87 -3.27
C ARG A 10 14.93 2.16 -4.00
N ALA A 11 15.64 1.99 -5.12
CA ALA A 11 15.99 3.09 -6.00
C ALA A 11 14.78 3.98 -6.31
N LEU A 12 14.98 5.29 -6.22
CA LEU A 12 13.94 6.28 -6.52
C LEU A 12 13.50 6.20 -7.99
N ASP A 13 14.36 5.70 -8.86
CA ASP A 13 14.02 5.40 -10.25
C ASP A 13 12.85 4.43 -10.35
N ASP A 14 12.82 3.35 -9.58
CA ASP A 14 11.67 2.44 -9.58
C ASP A 14 10.48 2.97 -8.76
N PHE A 15 10.70 3.97 -7.90
CA PHE A 15 9.65 4.53 -7.04
C PHE A 15 8.83 5.63 -7.74
N VAL A 16 9.48 6.57 -8.43
CA VAL A 16 8.86 7.79 -8.98
C VAL A 16 9.14 8.00 -10.47
N LEU A 17 10.35 7.69 -10.95
CA LEU A 17 10.86 8.16 -12.26
C LEU A 17 10.80 7.13 -13.39
N GLY A 18 10.67 5.85 -13.07
CA GLY A 18 10.76 4.75 -14.03
C GLY A 18 9.39 4.42 -14.56
N SER A 19 9.15 4.71 -15.86
CA SER A 19 7.98 4.34 -16.69
C SER A 19 6.77 3.80 -15.90
N ALA A 20 6.26 4.64 -14.99
CA ALA A 20 5.26 4.23 -14.03
C ALA A 20 3.94 4.10 -14.78
N ARG A 21 3.55 2.87 -15.10
CA ARG A 21 2.23 2.57 -15.65
C ARG A 21 1.21 2.71 -14.52
N LEU A 22 0.86 3.95 -14.22
CA LEU A 22 -0.28 4.31 -13.40
C LEU A 22 -1.53 3.89 -14.17
N ALA A 23 -2.38 3.06 -13.58
CA ALA A 23 -3.73 2.85 -14.11
C ALA A 23 -4.76 2.91 -13.00
N ALA A 24 -5.91 3.48 -13.35
CA ALA A 24 -7.02 3.60 -12.43
C ALA A 24 -7.45 2.20 -11.93
N PRO A 25 -7.79 2.05 -10.64
CA PRO A 25 -8.37 0.82 -10.13
C PRO A 25 -9.67 0.49 -10.88
N ASP A 26 -9.85 -0.79 -11.20
CA ASP A 26 -11.12 -1.31 -11.68
C ASP A 26 -12.09 -1.38 -10.48
N PRO A 27 -13.21 -0.65 -10.49
CA PRO A 27 -14.13 -0.59 -9.35
C PRO A 27 -14.93 -1.89 -9.15
N CYS A 28 -14.93 -2.79 -10.14
CA CYS A 28 -15.69 -4.03 -10.10
C CYS A 28 -15.09 -5.12 -9.17
N ASP A 29 -13.79 -5.06 -8.84
CA ASP A 29 -13.10 -6.08 -8.03
C ASP A 29 -12.40 -5.49 -6.78
N PRO A 30 -13.15 -5.10 -5.73
CA PRO A 30 -12.59 -4.43 -4.55
C PRO A 30 -11.56 -5.29 -3.79
N GLN A 31 -11.71 -6.62 -3.81
CA GLN A 31 -10.78 -7.54 -3.16
C GLN A 31 -9.42 -7.57 -3.87
N ARG A 32 -9.41 -7.57 -5.21
CA ARG A 32 -8.16 -7.53 -6.00
C ARG A 32 -7.45 -6.20 -5.83
N TRP A 33 -8.22 -5.11 -5.78
CA TRP A 33 -7.69 -3.78 -5.50
C TRP A 33 -7.04 -3.70 -4.11
N CYS A 34 -7.70 -4.20 -3.07
CA CYS A 34 -7.12 -4.26 -1.71
C CYS A 34 -5.82 -5.08 -1.68
N HIS A 35 -5.80 -6.25 -2.34
CA HIS A 35 -4.61 -7.08 -2.44
C HIS A 35 -3.46 -6.38 -3.19
N ARG A 36 -3.76 -5.57 -4.21
CA ARG A 36 -2.79 -4.73 -4.93
C ARG A 36 -2.18 -3.67 -4.01
N VAL A 37 -3.02 -2.96 -3.27
CA VAL A 37 -2.59 -1.91 -2.33
C VAL A 37 -1.66 -2.49 -1.27
N ILE A 38 -2.06 -3.58 -0.60
CA ILE A 38 -1.24 -4.21 0.46
C ILE A 38 0.13 -4.63 -0.07
N ASN A 39 0.17 -5.29 -1.23
CA ASN A 39 1.43 -5.70 -1.84
C ASN A 39 2.33 -4.51 -2.18
N ASN A 40 1.77 -3.42 -2.71
CA ASN A 40 2.53 -2.21 -3.01
C ASN A 40 3.05 -1.51 -1.73
N LEU A 41 2.25 -1.50 -0.65
CA LEU A 41 2.70 -1.01 0.68
C LEU A 41 3.89 -1.81 1.21
N LEU A 42 3.81 -3.14 1.15
CA LEU A 42 4.90 -4.02 1.60
C LEU A 42 6.14 -3.88 0.71
N TYR A 43 5.94 -3.74 -0.60
CA TYR A 43 7.02 -3.61 -1.57
C TYR A 43 7.78 -2.27 -1.34
N TYR A 44 7.11 -1.13 -1.18
CA TYR A 44 7.77 0.18 -0.98
C TYR A 44 7.79 0.68 0.48
N GLN A 45 7.70 -0.23 1.45
CA GLN A 45 7.59 0.12 2.88
C GLN A 45 8.61 1.17 3.32
N THR A 46 9.89 0.97 2.98
CA THR A 46 10.97 1.88 3.40
C THR A 46 10.88 3.24 2.69
N ASN A 47 10.48 3.28 1.42
CA ASN A 47 10.32 4.53 0.68
C ASN A 47 9.13 5.33 1.22
N TYR A 48 8.01 4.66 1.53
CA TYR A 48 6.87 5.31 2.17
C TYR A 48 7.18 5.81 3.58
N LEU A 49 7.96 5.06 4.35
CA LEU A 49 8.43 5.49 5.66
C LEU A 49 9.30 6.76 5.55
N LEU A 50 10.23 6.80 4.60
CA LEU A 50 11.06 7.98 4.35
C LEU A 50 10.22 9.19 3.92
N CYS A 51 9.27 9.02 3.00
CA CYS A 51 8.36 10.11 2.61
C CYS A 51 7.57 10.63 3.80
N PHE A 52 7.05 9.74 4.65
CA PHE A 52 6.32 10.11 5.84
C PHE A 52 7.20 10.85 6.86
N LEU A 53 8.41 10.34 7.12
CA LEU A 53 9.38 11.01 8.01
C LEU A 53 9.81 12.38 7.48
N PHE A 54 9.97 12.52 6.17
CA PHE A 54 10.28 13.80 5.53
C PHE A 54 9.13 14.81 5.73
N SER A 55 7.88 14.39 5.51
CA SER A 55 6.71 15.24 5.78
C SER A 55 6.60 15.63 7.25
N LEU A 56 6.90 14.70 8.17
CA LEU A 56 6.91 14.97 9.61
C LEU A 56 8.02 15.94 10.01
N ALA A 57 9.23 15.79 9.46
CA ALA A 57 10.35 16.69 9.70
C ALA A 57 10.06 18.10 9.17
N LEU A 58 9.50 18.22 7.96
CA LEU A 58 9.15 19.50 7.36
C LEU A 58 8.07 20.22 8.19
N ALA A 59 7.00 19.51 8.58
CA ALA A 59 5.96 20.08 9.43
C ALA A 59 6.47 20.41 10.84
N GLY A 60 7.35 19.57 11.40
CA GLY A 60 7.99 19.77 12.68
C GLY A 60 8.88 21.01 12.71
N TYR A 61 9.56 21.31 11.60
CA TYR A 61 10.31 22.56 11.44
C TYR A 61 9.40 23.79 11.42
N MET A 62 8.24 23.71 10.75
CA MET A 62 7.32 24.85 10.63
C MET A 62 6.49 25.10 11.91
N ARG A 63 5.94 24.05 12.51
CA ARG A 63 5.09 24.10 13.71
C ARG A 63 5.34 22.87 14.61
N PRO A 64 6.40 22.88 15.43
CA PRO A 64 6.82 21.71 16.20
C PRO A 64 5.75 21.24 17.20
N LEU A 65 5.14 22.16 17.95
CA LEU A 65 4.12 21.83 18.95
C LEU A 65 2.89 21.15 18.33
N HIS A 66 2.36 21.71 17.23
CA HIS A 66 1.21 21.12 16.55
C HIS A 66 1.55 19.79 15.87
N THR A 67 2.79 19.61 15.43
CA THR A 67 3.27 18.35 14.84
C THR A 67 3.37 17.26 15.91
N LEU A 68 3.93 17.57 17.09
CA LEU A 68 3.96 16.66 18.22
C LEU A 68 2.55 16.29 18.70
N LEU A 69 1.65 17.28 18.79
CA LEU A 69 0.25 17.05 19.14
C LEU A 69 -0.45 16.14 18.11
N SER A 70 -0.20 16.38 16.81
CA SER A 70 -0.75 15.55 15.73
C SER A 70 -0.28 14.10 15.84
N ALA A 71 1.02 13.89 16.06
CA ALA A 71 1.60 12.56 16.25
C ALA A 71 1.04 11.86 17.50
N LEU A 72 0.88 12.59 18.61
CA LEU A 72 0.31 12.09 19.85
C LEU A 72 -1.15 11.64 19.66
N VAL A 73 -2.00 12.49 19.06
CA VAL A 73 -3.42 12.18 18.82
C VAL A 73 -3.58 10.92 17.97
N VAL A 74 -2.78 10.78 16.91
CA VAL A 74 -2.82 9.60 16.04
C VAL A 74 -2.36 8.35 16.80
N THR A 75 -1.28 8.45 17.57
CA THR A 75 -0.74 7.33 18.34
C THR A 75 -1.75 6.84 19.38
N VAL A 76 -2.39 7.76 20.09
CA VAL A 76 -3.44 7.45 21.07
C VAL A 76 -4.66 6.83 20.38
N ALA A 77 -5.13 7.41 19.26
CA ALA A 77 -6.27 6.88 18.52
C ALA A 77 -6.03 5.45 17.99
N LEU A 78 -4.82 5.18 17.49
CA LEU A 78 -4.42 3.84 17.07
C LEU A 78 -4.31 2.89 18.27
N GLY A 79 -3.72 3.33 19.38
CA GLY A 79 -3.63 2.54 20.61
C GLY A 79 -5.01 2.14 21.14
N VAL A 80 -5.96 3.09 21.16
CA VAL A 80 -7.36 2.84 21.53
C VAL A 80 -8.01 1.85 20.59
N LEU A 81 -7.81 1.96 19.27
CA LEU A 81 -8.34 0.99 18.32
C LEU A 81 -7.75 -0.41 18.48
N VAL A 82 -6.45 -0.52 18.74
CA VAL A 82 -5.79 -1.80 18.98
C VAL A 82 -6.36 -2.43 20.24
N TRP A 83 -6.42 -1.68 21.35
CA TRP A 83 -6.99 -2.13 22.60
C TRP A 83 -8.48 -2.53 22.45
N ALA A 84 -9.28 -1.71 21.77
CA ALA A 84 -10.68 -1.98 21.51
C ALA A 84 -10.87 -3.25 20.66
N ALA A 85 -9.98 -3.53 19.72
CA ALA A 85 -10.05 -4.72 18.90
C ALA A 85 -9.60 -6.00 19.61
N GLU A 86 -8.71 -5.91 20.60
CA GLU A 86 -8.41 -7.04 21.47
C GLU A 86 -9.59 -7.33 22.42
N THR A 87 -10.29 -6.28 22.86
CA THR A 87 -11.40 -6.41 23.81
C THR A 87 -12.71 -6.83 23.13
N GLN A 88 -12.99 -6.32 21.93
CA GLN A 88 -14.28 -6.44 21.25
C GLN A 88 -14.15 -7.16 19.91
N ALA A 89 -14.79 -8.33 19.81
CA ALA A 89 -14.81 -9.13 18.59
C ALA A 89 -15.44 -8.39 17.38
N ALA A 90 -16.37 -7.44 17.64
CA ALA A 90 -16.95 -6.60 16.61
C ALA A 90 -15.93 -5.64 15.98
N VAL A 91 -15.12 -4.97 16.81
CA VAL A 91 -14.04 -4.08 16.36
C VAL A 91 -12.96 -4.86 15.63
N ARG A 92 -12.61 -6.05 16.14
CA ARG A 92 -11.70 -6.99 15.46
C ARG A 92 -12.20 -7.37 14.07
N ARG A 93 -13.49 -7.68 13.92
CA ARG A 93 -14.12 -8.01 12.63
C ARG A 93 -14.13 -6.81 11.69
N CYS A 94 -14.54 -5.63 12.17
CA CYS A 94 -14.57 -4.39 11.39
C CYS A 94 -13.19 -4.03 10.81
N ARG A 95 -12.15 -4.10 11.63
CA ARG A 95 -10.75 -3.87 11.19
C ARG A 95 -10.31 -4.85 10.11
N ARG A 96 -10.83 -6.09 10.15
CA ARG A 96 -10.48 -7.15 9.21
C ARG A 96 -11.28 -7.07 7.91
N SER A 97 -12.56 -6.67 7.98
CA SER A 97 -13.43 -6.53 6.81
C SER A 97 -13.22 -5.22 6.07
N HIS A 98 -13.00 -4.12 6.79
CA HIS A 98 -12.87 -2.77 6.22
C HIS A 98 -11.69 -1.99 6.84
N PRO A 99 -10.44 -2.43 6.61
CA PRO A 99 -9.25 -1.75 7.14
C PRO A 99 -9.15 -0.29 6.70
N ALA A 100 -9.57 0.01 5.46
CA ALA A 100 -9.60 1.38 4.94
C ALA A 100 -10.63 2.28 5.67
N ALA A 101 -11.80 1.74 6.03
CA ALA A 101 -12.82 2.49 6.78
C ALA A 101 -12.34 2.77 8.21
N CYS A 102 -11.68 1.81 8.86
CA CYS A 102 -11.06 2.04 10.17
C CYS A 102 -9.98 3.12 10.11
N LEU A 103 -9.10 3.09 9.11
CA LEU A 103 -8.08 4.12 8.91
C LEU A 103 -8.70 5.50 8.65
N ALA A 104 -9.72 5.57 7.78
CA ALA A 104 -10.45 6.80 7.50
C ALA A 104 -11.11 7.37 8.77
N ALA A 105 -11.68 6.52 9.62
CA ALA A 105 -12.25 6.94 10.90
C ALA A 105 -11.20 7.54 11.85
N VAL A 106 -9.99 6.96 11.93
CA VAL A 106 -8.87 7.51 12.71
C VAL A 106 -8.46 8.88 12.19
N LEU A 107 -8.29 9.00 10.87
CA LEU A 107 -7.89 10.26 10.24
C LEU A 107 -8.96 11.33 10.42
N ALA A 108 -10.24 10.98 10.29
CA ALA A 108 -11.37 11.89 10.51
C ALA A 108 -11.45 12.34 11.98
N PHE A 109 -11.29 11.42 12.93
CA PHE A 109 -11.24 11.74 14.35
C PHE A 109 -10.07 12.66 14.69
N GLY A 110 -8.86 12.34 14.20
CA GLY A 110 -7.68 13.18 14.37
C GLY A 110 -7.87 14.57 13.75
N LEU A 111 -8.43 14.65 12.55
CA LEU A 111 -8.74 15.93 11.91
C LEU A 111 -9.71 16.76 12.74
N LEU A 112 -10.78 16.17 13.28
CA LEU A 112 -11.77 16.88 14.09
C LEU A 112 -11.15 17.43 15.38
N VAL A 113 -10.35 16.63 16.08
CA VAL A 113 -9.63 17.05 17.30
C VAL A 113 -8.65 18.17 17.00
N LEU A 114 -7.82 18.01 15.96
CA LEU A 114 -6.82 19.02 15.60
C LEU A 114 -7.45 20.27 14.98
N TRP A 115 -8.64 20.16 14.38
CA TRP A 115 -9.40 21.31 13.92
C TRP A 115 -9.86 22.18 15.09
N ALA A 116 -10.36 21.58 16.17
CA ALA A 116 -10.73 22.31 17.38
C ALA A 116 -9.55 23.05 18.04
N VAL A 117 -8.33 22.52 17.93
CA VAL A 117 -7.09 23.10 18.48
C VAL A 117 -6.39 24.05 17.48
N GLY A 118 -6.95 24.28 16.29
CA GLY A 118 -6.33 25.12 15.25
C GLY A 118 -5.10 24.49 14.56
N GLY A 119 -4.86 23.19 14.78
CA GLY A 119 -3.78 22.41 14.18
C GLY A 119 -4.13 21.70 12.88
N ALA A 120 -5.34 21.89 12.33
CA ALA A 120 -5.83 21.15 11.15
C ALA A 120 -4.86 21.16 9.97
N CYS A 121 -4.33 22.33 9.57
CA CYS A 121 -3.37 22.40 8.45
C CYS A 121 -2.08 21.62 8.74
N THR A 122 -1.61 21.63 9.99
CA THR A 122 -0.40 20.89 10.38
C THR A 122 -0.67 19.38 10.33
N PHE A 123 -1.82 18.93 10.82
CA PHE A 123 -2.24 17.54 10.75
C PHE A 123 -2.39 17.05 9.30
N LEU A 124 -3.00 17.88 8.44
CA LEU A 124 -3.16 17.60 7.02
C LEU A 124 -1.81 17.47 6.31
N LEU A 125 -0.83 18.33 6.60
CA LEU A 125 0.47 18.28 5.94
C LEU A 125 1.40 17.20 6.51
N SER A 126 1.36 16.96 7.82
CA SER A 126 2.28 16.04 8.50
C SER A 126 1.82 14.59 8.54
N ILE A 127 0.51 14.34 8.60
CA ILE A 127 -0.05 12.99 8.77
C ILE A 127 -0.99 12.64 7.62
N ALA A 128 -2.11 13.35 7.46
CA ALA A 128 -3.17 12.92 6.55
C ALA A 128 -2.71 12.95 5.09
N GLY A 129 -2.01 14.00 4.69
CA GLY A 129 -1.43 14.22 3.37
C GLY A 129 -0.48 13.10 2.94
N PRO A 130 0.61 12.82 3.69
CA PRO A 130 1.51 11.74 3.32
C PRO A 130 0.82 10.37 3.36
N VAL A 131 -0.09 10.11 4.31
CA VAL A 131 -0.86 8.85 4.33
C VAL A 131 -1.73 8.71 3.08
N LEU A 132 -2.47 9.75 2.70
CA LEU A 132 -3.29 9.75 1.49
C LEU A 132 -2.44 9.60 0.23
N LEU A 133 -1.30 10.30 0.15
CA LEU A 133 -0.39 10.21 -0.98
C LEU A 133 0.21 8.81 -1.12
N ILE A 134 0.57 8.17 0.00
CA ILE A 134 1.03 6.77 0.04
C ILE A 134 -0.09 5.83 -0.47
N LEU A 135 -1.32 6.01 -0.01
CA LEU A 135 -2.46 5.19 -0.43
C LEU A 135 -2.78 5.39 -1.92
N VAL A 136 -2.77 6.64 -2.39
CA VAL A 136 -2.98 6.98 -3.80
C VAL A 136 -1.87 6.33 -4.64
N HIS A 137 -0.61 6.50 -4.27
CA HIS A 137 0.51 5.90 -4.98
C HIS A 137 0.44 4.36 -4.98
N ALA A 138 0.16 3.74 -3.83
CA ALA A 138 -0.03 2.30 -3.71
C ALA A 138 -1.26 1.81 -4.49
N SER A 139 -2.29 2.64 -4.63
CA SER A 139 -3.49 2.33 -5.42
C SER A 139 -3.21 2.41 -6.91
N LEU A 140 -2.51 3.43 -7.39
CA LEU A 140 -2.27 3.69 -8.81
C LEU A 140 -1.17 2.82 -9.40
N ARG A 141 -0.20 2.39 -8.59
CA ARG A 141 0.91 1.57 -9.07
C ARG A 141 0.44 0.18 -9.51
N LEU A 142 0.63 -0.17 -10.77
CA LEU A 142 0.47 -1.55 -11.24
C LEU A 142 1.73 -2.37 -10.95
N ARG A 143 1.51 -3.57 -10.40
CA ARG A 143 2.54 -4.61 -10.30
C ARG A 143 2.68 -5.29 -11.67
N ASN A 144 3.93 -5.38 -12.16
CA ASN A 144 4.39 -6.01 -13.40
C ASN A 144 3.33 -6.77 -14.22
N LEU A 145 2.54 -6.01 -15.01
CA LEU A 145 1.95 -6.53 -16.24
C LEU A 145 3.05 -7.05 -17.17
N LYS A 146 4.29 -6.56 -17.03
CA LYS A 146 5.48 -7.18 -17.63
C LYS A 146 5.58 -8.65 -17.24
N ASN A 147 5.65 -9.07 -15.98
CA ASN A 147 5.65 -10.51 -15.63
C ASN A 147 4.42 -11.28 -16.14
N LYS A 148 3.24 -10.64 -16.28
CA LYS A 148 2.04 -11.30 -16.82
C LYS A 148 2.06 -11.41 -18.36
N ILE A 149 2.66 -10.44 -19.04
CA ILE A 149 2.88 -10.37 -20.48
C ILE A 149 4.09 -11.21 -20.86
N GLU A 150 5.13 -11.21 -20.05
CA GLU A 150 6.36 -11.99 -20.15
C GLU A 150 6.03 -13.45 -19.86
N ASN A 151 5.19 -13.81 -18.88
CA ASN A 151 4.62 -15.16 -18.79
C ASN A 151 3.74 -15.53 -20.00
N LYS A 152 3.00 -14.58 -20.60
CA LYS A 152 2.19 -14.82 -21.82
C LYS A 152 3.05 -14.91 -23.09
N ILE A 153 4.16 -14.20 -23.15
CA ILE A 153 5.14 -14.17 -24.25
C ILE A 153 6.06 -15.38 -24.12
N GLU A 154 6.44 -15.78 -22.92
CA GLU A 154 7.08 -17.06 -22.60
C GLU A 154 6.13 -18.20 -22.89
N SER A 155 4.81 -18.12 -22.62
CA SER A 155 3.87 -19.18 -23.04
C SER A 155 3.72 -19.26 -24.57
N ILE A 156 3.89 -18.15 -25.28
CA ILE A 156 3.95 -18.11 -26.76
C ILE A 156 5.34 -18.58 -27.27
N GLY A 157 6.40 -18.30 -26.52
CA GLY A 157 7.79 -18.70 -26.78
C GLY A 157 8.09 -20.15 -26.40
N LEU A 158 7.29 -20.76 -25.51
CA LEU A 158 7.39 -22.18 -25.12
C LEU A 158 7.03 -23.09 -26.29
N LYS A 159 6.16 -22.63 -27.22
CA LYS A 159 5.91 -23.29 -28.51
C LYS A 159 7.15 -23.35 -29.42
N ARG A 160 8.26 -22.68 -29.07
CA ARG A 160 9.55 -22.75 -29.80
C ARG A 160 10.72 -23.24 -28.96
N THR A 161 10.47 -23.87 -27.81
CA THR A 161 11.54 -24.57 -27.08
C THR A 161 11.60 -26.03 -27.53
N PRO A 162 12.78 -26.67 -27.56
CA PRO A 162 12.91 -28.06 -27.98
C PRO A 162 12.06 -29.02 -27.13
N MET A 163 11.76 -28.66 -25.88
CA MET A 163 10.86 -29.40 -25.00
C MET A 163 9.37 -29.22 -25.37
N GLY A 164 8.98 -28.07 -25.91
CA GLY A 164 7.66 -27.83 -26.48
C GLY A 164 7.43 -28.63 -27.77
N LEU A 165 8.43 -28.70 -28.65
CA LEU A 165 8.41 -29.60 -29.81
C LEU A 165 8.40 -31.08 -29.42
N LEU A 166 9.03 -31.44 -28.29
CA LEU A 166 9.03 -32.80 -27.74
C LEU A 166 7.66 -33.21 -27.19
N LEU A 167 6.94 -32.28 -26.54
CA LEU A 167 5.57 -32.47 -26.06
C LEU A 167 4.53 -32.45 -27.20
N GLU A 168 4.76 -31.64 -28.24
CA GLU A 168 3.97 -31.64 -29.48
C GLU A 168 4.16 -32.96 -30.26
N ALA A 169 5.39 -33.49 -30.32
CA ALA A 169 5.68 -34.82 -30.87
C ALA A 169 5.11 -35.98 -30.03
N LEU A 170 4.89 -35.77 -28.72
CA LEU A 170 4.26 -36.74 -27.81
C LEU A 170 2.72 -36.65 -27.77
N GLY A 171 2.10 -35.72 -28.50
CA GLY A 171 0.64 -35.67 -28.72
C GLY A 171 -0.19 -35.18 -27.53
N GLN A 172 0.37 -34.39 -26.61
CA GLN A 172 -0.35 -33.89 -25.42
C GLN A 172 -0.94 -32.47 -25.55
N GLU A 173 -1.12 -31.93 -26.76
CA GLU A 173 -1.57 -30.52 -26.96
C GLU A 173 -3.05 -30.24 -26.56
N GLN A 174 -3.92 -31.22 -26.35
CA GLN A 174 -5.36 -30.93 -26.26
C GLN A 174 -5.87 -30.45 -24.88
N GLU A 175 -5.08 -30.49 -23.80
CA GLU A 175 -5.59 -30.13 -22.45
C GLU A 175 -5.02 -28.83 -21.87
N ALA A 176 -4.04 -28.19 -22.50
CA ALA A 176 -3.48 -26.92 -22.02
C ALA A 176 -4.18 -25.67 -22.60
N GLY A 177 -5.24 -25.87 -23.40
CA GLY A 177 -5.89 -24.84 -24.21
C GLY A 177 -7.34 -24.50 -23.86
N SER A 178 -7.85 -24.89 -22.68
CA SER A 178 -9.12 -24.37 -22.13
C SER A 178 -8.92 -23.61 -20.83
#